data_AF-A0A1W1DCF2-F1
#
_entry.id   AF-A0A1W1DCF2-F1
#
_cell.length_a   1.000
_cell.length_b   1.000
_cell.length_c   1.000
_cell.angle_alpha   90.00
_cell.angle_beta   90.00
_cell.angle_gamma   90.00
#
_symmetry.space_group_name_H-M   'P 1'
#
loop_
_entity.id
_entity.type
_entity.pdbx_description
1 polymer ?
#
loop_
_entity_poly.entity_id
_entity_poly.type
_entity_poly.pdbx_seq_one_letter_code
_entity_poly.pdbx_strand_id
1 'polypeptide(L)'
;MWICGLGLLVIPYTDNVFLWTLEAAVIGAGMAMLYPTLGAAVADFAPVEKRGTLLGIYRFWRDFGYAVAALTLGIVAQMTQALTAPFLLASVAMILSGLYVFLVVPNKVD
;
A
#
# COMPACT_ATOMS: atom_id res chain seq x y z
N MET A 1 4.97 4.60 0.20
CA MET A 1 4.77 3.20 -0.28
C MET A 1 6.00 2.34 -0.07
N TRP A 2 7.19 2.80 -0.48
CA TRP A 2 8.41 1.98 -0.41
C TRP A 2 8.81 1.54 1.00
N ILE A 3 8.66 2.40 2.01
CA ILE A 3 8.97 2.03 3.42
C ILE A 3 8.08 0.87 3.88
N CYS A 4 6.77 0.90 3.61
CA CYS A 4 5.88 -0.21 3.91
C CYS A 4 6.23 -1.46 3.11
N GLY A 5 6.51 -1.32 1.81
CA GLY A 5 6.88 -2.45 0.94
C GLY A 5 8.18 -3.14 1.40
N LEU A 6 9.19 -2.36 1.76
CA LEU A 6 10.45 -2.87 2.30
C LEU A 6 10.28 -3.50 3.68
N GLY A 7 9.51 -2.87 4.58
CA GLY A 7 9.21 -3.46 5.89
C GLY A 7 8.49 -4.81 5.75
N LEU A 8 7.51 -4.89 4.85
CA LEU A 8 6.75 -6.11 4.58
C LEU A 8 7.60 -7.22 3.92
N LEU A 9 8.62 -6.84 3.14
CA LEU A 9 9.53 -7.77 2.49
C LEU A 9 10.33 -8.60 3.50
N VAL A 10 10.68 -8.00 4.63
CA VAL A 10 11.61 -8.60 5.61
C VAL A 10 10.91 -9.54 6.58
N ILE A 11 9.65 -9.27 6.94
CA ILE A 11 8.84 -10.07 7.89
C ILE A 11 8.95 -11.59 7.69
N PRO A 12 8.76 -12.17 6.49
CA PRO A 12 8.78 -13.62 6.32
C PRO A 12 10.16 -14.27 6.55
N TYR A 13 11.23 -13.48 6.69
CA TYR A 13 12.61 -13.95 6.84
C TYR A 13 13.15 -13.80 8.26
N THR A 14 12.33 -13.33 9.20
CA THR A 14 12.69 -13.18 10.61
C THR A 14 11.77 -14.01 11.50
N ASP A 15 12.29 -14.44 12.66
CA ASP A 15 11.65 -15.39 13.56
C ASP A 15 11.65 -14.94 15.04
N ASN A 16 11.97 -13.67 15.29
CA ASN A 16 12.08 -13.09 16.63
C ASN A 16 11.08 -11.96 16.83
N VAL A 17 10.34 -12.00 17.95
CA VAL A 17 9.35 -10.98 18.37
C VAL A 17 9.94 -9.57 18.38
N PHE A 18 11.21 -9.42 18.78
CA PHE A 18 11.88 -8.11 18.76
C PHE A 18 12.03 -7.58 17.32
N LEU A 19 12.43 -8.44 16.38
CA LEU A 19 12.57 -8.08 14.97
C LEU A 19 11.21 -7.77 14.35
N TRP A 20 10.19 -8.59 14.61
CA TRP A 20 8.82 -8.34 14.16
C TRP A 20 8.26 -7.02 14.71
N THR A 21 8.61 -6.66 15.94
CA THR A 21 8.21 -5.37 16.53
C THR A 21 8.85 -4.21 15.76
N LEU A 22 10.15 -4.31 15.44
CA LEU A 22 10.86 -3.30 14.68
C LEU A 22 10.31 -3.17 13.25
N GLU A 23 10.06 -4.29 12.59
CA GLU A 23 9.47 -4.33 11.24
C GLU A 23 8.05 -3.75 11.23
N ALA A 24 7.22 -4.12 12.20
CA ALA A 24 5.89 -3.55 12.37
C ALA A 24 5.95 -2.04 12.63
N ALA A 25 6.94 -1.56 13.40
CA ALA A 25 7.15 -0.13 13.60
C ALA A 25 7.55 0.59 12.30
N VAL A 26 8.41 -0.02 11.48
CA VAL A 26 8.79 0.51 10.15
C VAL A 26 7.57 0.57 9.22
N ILE A 27 6.77 -0.49 9.16
CA ILE A 27 5.54 -0.53 8.37
C ILE A 27 4.57 0.55 8.87
N GLY A 28 4.40 0.69 10.19
CA GLY A 28 3.57 1.70 10.82
C GLY A 28 3.99 3.13 10.50
N ALA A 29 5.29 3.44 10.58
CA ALA A 29 5.85 4.73 10.18
C ALA A 29 5.58 5.01 8.69
N GLY A 30 5.78 4.02 7.83
CA GLY A 30 5.45 4.11 6.41
C GLY A 30 3.96 4.40 6.17
N MET A 31 3.07 3.76 6.93
CA MET A 31 1.62 3.92 6.78
C MET A 31 1.14 5.28 7.31
N ALA A 32 1.74 5.78 8.39
CA ALA A 32 1.47 7.10 8.95
C ALA A 32 1.77 8.21 7.93
N MET A 33 2.80 8.04 7.11
CA MET A 33 3.07 8.93 5.98
C MET A 33 2.12 8.70 4.82
N LEU A 34 1.82 7.44 4.48
CA LEU A 34 1.05 7.09 3.29
C LEU A 34 -0.42 7.53 3.35
N TYR A 35 -1.10 7.20 4.45
CA TYR A 35 -2.55 7.29 4.55
C TYR A 35 -3.09 8.71 4.38
N PRO A 36 -2.57 9.73 5.09
CA PRO A 36 -3.06 11.10 4.92
C PRO A 36 -2.64 11.73 3.59
N THR A 37 -1.46 11.39 3.05
CA THR A 37 -0.92 12.09 1.87
C THR A 37 -1.62 11.71 0.58
N LEU A 38 -2.05 10.45 0.42
CA LEU A 38 -2.71 10.01 -0.82
C LEU A 38 -4.08 10.68 -1.01
N GLY A 39 -4.87 10.75 0.07
CA GLY A 39 -6.17 11.43 0.03
C GLY A 39 -6.03 12.94 -0.22
N ALA A 40 -5.03 13.57 0.41
CA ALA A 40 -4.72 14.97 0.19
C ALA A 40 -4.32 15.25 -1.27
N ALA A 41 -3.40 14.45 -1.83
CA ALA A 41 -2.98 14.59 -3.22
C ALA A 41 -4.16 14.49 -4.20
N VAL A 42 -5.06 13.52 -4.01
CA VAL A 42 -6.27 13.41 -4.85
C VAL A 42 -7.15 14.67 -4.73
N ALA A 43 -7.27 15.25 -3.54
CA ALA A 43 -8.04 16.48 -3.34
C ALA A 43 -7.40 17.70 -4.00
N ASP A 44 -6.07 17.78 -3.99
CA ASP A 44 -5.30 18.87 -4.59
C ASP A 44 -5.46 18.88 -6.11
N PHE A 45 -5.36 17.73 -6.77
CA PHE A 45 -5.55 17.59 -8.22
C PHE A 45 -7.03 17.66 -8.67
N ALA A 46 -7.99 17.67 -7.74
CA ALA A 46 -9.40 17.65 -8.08
C ALA A 46 -9.99 19.07 -8.22
N PRO A 47 -10.70 19.38 -9.33
CA PRO A 47 -11.49 20.61 -9.46
C PRO A 47 -12.51 20.74 -8.33
N VAL A 48 -12.73 21.98 -7.86
CA VAL A 48 -13.55 22.26 -6.67
C VAL A 48 -14.95 21.68 -6.79
N GLU A 49 -15.56 21.75 -7.98
CA GLU A 49 -16.94 21.31 -8.24
C GLU A 49 -17.07 19.77 -8.23
N LYS A 50 -15.99 19.04 -8.50
CA LYS A 50 -15.98 17.57 -8.62
C LYS A 50 -15.18 16.86 -7.53
N ARG A 51 -14.57 17.62 -6.62
CA ARG A 51 -13.67 17.09 -5.56
C ARG A 51 -14.31 15.98 -4.74
N GLY A 52 -15.57 16.14 -4.35
CA GLY A 52 -16.31 15.11 -3.62
C GLY A 52 -16.43 13.80 -4.40
N THR A 53 -16.78 13.86 -5.69
CA THR A 53 -16.90 12.68 -6.55
C THR A 53 -15.56 11.99 -6.78
N LEU A 54 -14.49 12.75 -7.06
CA LEU A 54 -13.16 12.20 -7.29
C LEU A 54 -12.58 11.53 -6.02
N LEU A 55 -12.77 12.16 -4.86
CA LEU A 55 -12.43 11.55 -3.57
C LEU A 55 -13.27 10.29 -3.31
N GLY A 56 -14.54 10.29 -3.71
CA GLY A 56 -15.41 9.10 -3.64
C GLY A 56 -14.90 7.95 -4.50
N ILE A 57 -14.48 8.20 -5.74
CA ILE A 57 -13.89 7.19 -6.63
C ILE A 57 -12.58 6.66 -6.06
N TYR A 58 -11.70 7.54 -5.57
CA TYR A 58 -10.47 7.13 -4.90
C TYR A 58 -10.76 6.21 -3.71
N ARG A 59 -11.71 6.60 -2.85
CA ARG A 59 -12.09 5.82 -1.68
C ARG A 59 -12.70 4.48 -2.07
N PHE A 60 -13.54 4.43 -3.10
CA PHE A 60 -14.08 3.18 -3.64
C PHE A 60 -12.96 2.22 -4.03
N TRP A 61 -11.99 2.66 -4.84
CA TRP A 61 -10.88 1.81 -5.26
C TRP A 61 -9.99 1.37 -4.10
N ARG A 62 -9.72 2.28 -3.15
CA ARG A 62 -8.96 1.97 -1.94
C ARG A 62 -9.64 0.88 -1.12
N ASP A 63 -10.94 1.03 -0.86
CA ASP A 63 -11.68 0.11 0.01
C ASP A 63 -11.95 -1.23 -0.70
N PHE A 64 -12.20 -1.21 -2.02
CA PHE A 64 -12.28 -2.41 -2.85
C PHE A 64 -10.97 -3.20 -2.85
N GLY A 65 -9.84 -2.50 -2.83
CA GLY A 65 -8.51 -3.10 -2.71
C GLY A 65 -8.36 -4.00 -1.48
N TYR A 66 -9.00 -3.69 -0.34
CA TYR A 66 -8.95 -4.57 0.84
C TYR A 66 -9.63 -5.92 0.58
N ALA A 67 -10.79 -5.92 -0.07
CA ALA A 67 -11.52 -7.16 -0.38
C ALA A 67 -10.74 -8.02 -1.38
N VAL A 68 -10.24 -7.39 -2.46
CA VAL A 68 -9.45 -8.08 -3.49
C VAL A 68 -8.14 -8.60 -2.89
N ALA A 69 -7.43 -7.80 -2.09
CA ALA A 69 -6.18 -8.21 -1.47
C ALA A 69 -6.40 -9.38 -0.49
N ALA A 70 -7.40 -9.32 0.38
CA ALA A 70 -7.67 -10.41 1.33
C ALA A 70 -7.92 -11.74 0.60
N LEU A 71 -8.73 -11.72 -0.46
CA LEU A 71 -9.00 -12.92 -1.26
C LEU A 71 -7.75 -13.41 -2.01
N THR A 72 -7.03 -12.49 -2.67
CA THR A 72 -5.86 -12.83 -3.50
C THR A 72 -4.73 -13.39 -2.63
N LEU A 73 -4.42 -12.72 -1.51
CA LEU A 73 -3.37 -13.17 -0.60
C LEU A 73 -3.71 -14.52 0.03
N GLY A 74 -4.98 -14.75 0.38
CA GLY A 74 -5.46 -16.05 0.89
C GLY A 74 -5.32 -17.17 -0.14
N ILE A 75 -5.74 -16.93 -1.38
CA ILE A 75 -5.57 -17.88 -2.48
C ILE A 75 -4.09 -18.19 -2.72
N VAL A 76 -3.23 -17.17 -2.74
CA VAL A 76 -1.79 -17.35 -2.95
C VAL A 76 -1.16 -18.17 -1.82
N ALA A 77 -1.51 -17.90 -0.56
CA ALA A 77 -1.08 -18.73 0.57
C ALA A 77 -1.53 -20.19 0.38
N GLN A 78 -2.79 -20.40 -0.01
CA GLN A 78 -3.34 -21.74 -0.20
C GLN A 78 -2.69 -22.48 -1.39
N MET A 79 -2.41 -21.81 -2.50
CA MET A 79 -1.82 -22.45 -3.68
C MET A 79 -0.34 -22.78 -3.48
N THR A 80 0.40 -21.88 -2.81
CA THR A 80 1.84 -22.04 -2.60
C THR A 80 2.20 -22.86 -1.37
N GLN A 81 1.23 -23.07 -0.47
CA GLN A 81 1.45 -23.69 0.84
C GLN A 81 2.57 -22.98 1.65
N ALA A 82 2.79 -21.69 1.38
CA ALA A 82 3.84 -20.89 1.99
C ALA A 82 3.32 -19.49 2.34
N LEU A 83 3.55 -19.05 3.58
CA LEU A 83 3.22 -17.70 4.01
C LEU A 83 4.10 -16.63 3.37
N THR A 84 5.31 -17.01 2.93
CA THR A 84 6.26 -16.09 2.29
C THR A 84 5.73 -15.50 0.99
N ALA A 85 5.00 -16.27 0.19
CA ALA A 85 4.51 -15.83 -1.12
C ALA A 85 3.50 -14.66 -1.05
N PRO A 86 2.48 -14.67 -0.16
CA PRO A 86 1.63 -13.50 0.08
C PRO A 86 2.40 -12.25 0.51
N PHE A 87 3.38 -12.37 1.42
CA PHE A 87 4.21 -11.24 1.86
C PHE A 87 5.00 -10.65 0.70
N LEU A 88 5.63 -11.50 -0.13
CA LEU A 88 6.34 -11.06 -1.33
C LEU A 88 5.42 -10.38 -2.33
N LEU A 89 4.25 -10.95 -2.60
CA LEU A 89 3.27 -10.37 -3.51
C LEU A 89 2.85 -8.97 -3.06
N ALA A 90 2.48 -8.82 -1.78
CA ALA A 90 2.07 -7.55 -1.23
C ALA A 90 3.22 -6.53 -1.23
N SER A 91 4.44 -6.95 -0.89
CA SER A 91 5.63 -6.09 -0.90
C SER A 91 5.93 -5.56 -2.30
N VAL A 92 5.98 -6.45 -3.30
CA VAL A 92 6.21 -6.08 -4.70
C VAL A 92 5.11 -5.15 -5.21
N ALA A 93 3.84 -5.44 -4.91
CA ALA A 93 2.73 -4.58 -5.29
C ALA A 93 2.88 -3.16 -4.71
N MET A 94 3.29 -3.03 -3.43
CA MET A 94 3.54 -1.71 -2.83
C MET A 94 4.71 -0.97 -3.48
N ILE A 95 5.81 -1.67 -3.79
CA ILE A 95 6.98 -1.06 -4.43
C ILE A 95 6.64 -0.58 -5.84
N LEU A 96 5.99 -1.44 -6.64
CA LEU A 96 5.56 -1.10 -8.00
C LEU A 96 4.53 0.02 -8.02
N SER A 97 3.60 0.05 -7.07
CA SER A 97 2.64 1.16 -6.94
C SER A 97 3.34 2.49 -6.66
N GLY A 98 4.34 2.49 -5.76
CA GLY A 98 5.13 3.69 -5.49
C GLY A 98 5.93 4.14 -6.71
N LEU A 99 6.51 3.19 -7.48
CA LEU A 99 7.20 3.48 -8.73
C LEU A 99 6.24 4.07 -9.77
N TYR A 100 5.04 3.50 -9.92
CA TYR A 100 4.03 4.00 -10.84
C TYR A 100 3.64 5.43 -10.51
N VAL A 101 3.35 5.74 -9.24
CA VAL A 101 3.03 7.10 -8.80
C VAL A 101 4.19 8.06 -9.10
N PHE A 102 5.42 7.66 -8.80
CA PHE A 102 6.61 8.47 -9.06
C PHE A 102 6.81 8.80 -10.55
N LEU A 103 6.46 7.89 -11.44
CA LEU A 103 6.62 8.06 -12.89
C LEU A 103 5.45 8.82 -13.54
N VAL A 104 4.23 8.64 -13.03
CA VAL A 104 3.01 9.08 -13.71
C VAL A 104 2.41 10.36 -13.12
N VAL A 105 2.51 10.56 -11.79
CA VAL A 105 1.89 11.72 -11.15
C VAL A 105 2.77 12.95 -11.31
N PRO A 106 2.27 14.07 -11.87
CA PRO A 106 3.04 15.30 -12.00
C PRO A 106 3.46 15.88 -10.64
N ASN A 107 4.62 16.52 -10.58
CA ASN A 107 5.13 17.16 -9.36
C ASN A 107 4.43 18.48 -9.01
N LYS A 108 3.56 18.99 -9.89
CA LYS A 108 2.83 20.25 -9.71
C LYS A 108 1.35 20.03 -10.00
N VAL A 109 0.53 20.66 -9.18
CA VAL A 109 -0.90 20.84 -9.40
C VAL A 109 -1.03 22.18 -10.14
N ASP A 110 -1.58 22.15 -11.36
CA ASP A 110 -1.84 23.36 -12.16
C ASP A 110 -3.01 24.19 -11.58
#